data_AF-A0A5C4N6W6-F1
#
_entry.id   AF-A0A5C4N6W6-F1
#
_cell.length_a   1.000
_cell.length_b   1.000
_cell.length_c   1.000
_cell.angle_alpha   90.00
_cell.angle_beta   90.00
_cell.angle_gamma   90.00
#
_symmetry.space_group_name_H-M   'P 1'
#
loop_
_entity.id
_entity.type
_entity.pdbx_description
1 polymer ?
#
loop_
_entity_poly.entity_id
_entity_poly.type
_entity_poly.pdbx_seq_one_letter_code
_entity_poly.pdbx_strand_id
1 'polypeptide(L)'
;MKGSHEEGHKVIGTHKALGIIFGTDAPEQSSALLHHCFKVLSKAEAGGGTETEDERVFMLSIVNDLAPRDAVERMLAVQMAATHVALIRAGGRMATCTLLNQLEAHTTAYTKLARTFAAQVEALRKHRSGGQQKVTVEHVHVHAGGQAIVGHVETGAKDRGVGQP
;
A
#
# COMPACT_ATOMS: atom_id res chain seq x y z
N MET A 1 -38.15 20.03 36.67
CA MET A 1 -37.17 20.90 36.01
C MET A 1 -35.80 20.71 36.65
N LYS A 2 -34.89 20.01 35.99
CA LYS A 2 -33.47 20.35 35.81
C LYS A 2 -32.82 19.22 35.01
N GLY A 3 -32.33 19.58 33.83
CA GLY A 3 -31.94 18.66 32.77
C GLY A 3 -30.53 18.11 32.91
N SER A 4 -30.38 16.96 32.24
CA SER A 4 -29.18 16.38 31.65
C SER A 4 -28.19 17.42 31.12
N HIS A 5 -26.89 17.21 31.36
CA HIS A 5 -25.78 17.46 30.43
C HIS A 5 -24.47 17.06 31.13
N GLU A 6 -24.03 15.80 31.03
CA GLU A 6 -22.60 15.50 31.26
C GLU A 6 -22.05 14.18 30.67
N GLU A 7 -22.80 13.48 29.80
CA GLU A 7 -22.27 12.31 29.06
C GLU A 7 -21.84 12.63 27.61
N GLY A 8 -21.70 13.91 27.26
CA GLY A 8 -21.42 14.34 25.89
C GLY A 8 -19.95 14.49 25.48
N HIS A 9 -18.97 14.43 26.39
CA HIS A 9 -17.63 14.97 26.09
C HIS A 9 -16.42 14.02 26.19
N LYS A 10 -16.57 12.72 26.45
CA LYS A 10 -15.41 11.80 26.55
C LYS A 10 -15.26 10.76 25.44
N VAL A 11 -16.19 10.71 24.48
CA VAL A 11 -16.14 9.75 23.36
C VAL A 11 -15.95 10.46 22.01
N ILE A 12 -16.30 11.75 21.94
CA ILE A 12 -16.19 12.57 20.72
C ILE A 12 -14.72 12.85 20.34
N GLY A 13 -13.82 12.93 21.31
CA GLY A 13 -12.40 13.19 21.06
C GLY A 13 -11.69 12.05 20.32
N THR A 14 -12.02 10.79 20.65
CA THR A 14 -11.35 9.62 20.09
C THR A 14 -11.91 9.27 18.70
N HIS A 15 -13.22 9.26 18.52
CA HIS A 15 -13.81 8.95 17.21
C HIS A 15 -13.52 10.02 16.17
N LYS A 16 -13.53 11.31 16.55
CA LYS A 16 -13.18 12.39 15.62
C LYS A 16 -11.71 12.33 15.20
N ALA A 17 -10.80 12.01 16.13
CA ALA A 17 -9.39 11.82 15.83
C ALA A 17 -9.17 10.62 14.88
N LEU A 18 -9.85 9.49 15.12
CA LEU A 18 -9.77 8.33 14.22
C LEU A 18 -10.38 8.63 12.85
N GLY A 19 -11.46 9.41 12.79
CA GLY A 19 -12.06 9.86 11.54
C GLY A 19 -11.09 10.69 10.70
N ILE A 20 -10.29 11.55 11.33
CA ILE A 20 -9.22 12.31 10.66
C ILE A 20 -8.13 11.36 10.14
N ILE A 21 -7.61 10.46 10.99
CA ILE A 21 -6.53 9.53 10.62
C ILE A 21 -6.92 8.66 9.42
N PHE A 22 -8.14 8.11 9.44
CA PHE A 22 -8.63 7.22 8.37
C PHE A 22 -9.39 7.95 7.26
N GLY A 23 -9.56 9.27 7.34
CA GLY A 23 -10.30 10.06 6.35
C GLY A 23 -11.78 9.64 6.18
N THR A 24 -12.44 9.21 7.27
CA THR A 24 -13.83 8.71 7.22
C THR A 24 -14.69 9.32 8.32
N ASP A 25 -15.93 9.68 7.99
CA ASP A 25 -16.92 10.14 8.96
C ASP A 25 -17.70 8.97 9.60
N ALA A 26 -17.46 7.74 9.15
CA ALA A 26 -18.12 6.54 9.67
C ALA A 26 -17.37 6.02 10.93
N PRO A 27 -17.92 6.22 12.14
CA PRO A 27 -17.21 5.88 13.38
C PRO A 27 -16.96 4.37 13.51
N GLU A 28 -17.87 3.52 13.06
CA GLU A 28 -17.72 2.06 13.08
C GLU A 28 -16.55 1.62 12.19
N GLN A 29 -16.41 2.25 11.01
CA GLN A 29 -15.32 1.96 10.10
C GLN A 29 -13.98 2.38 10.69
N SER A 30 -13.89 3.59 11.26
CA SER A 30 -12.66 4.09 11.88
C SER A 30 -12.21 3.22 13.06
N SER A 31 -13.17 2.74 13.88
CA SER A 31 -12.89 1.82 14.98
C SER A 31 -12.45 0.43 14.49
N ALA A 32 -13.04 -0.08 13.41
CA ALA A 32 -12.65 -1.35 12.82
C ALA A 32 -11.23 -1.29 12.23
N LEU A 33 -10.90 -0.20 11.54
CA LEU A 33 -9.56 0.01 10.95
C LEU A 33 -8.49 0.15 12.05
N LEU A 34 -8.78 0.85 13.14
CA LEU A 34 -7.91 0.89 14.33
C LEU A 34 -7.64 -0.52 14.87
N HIS A 35 -8.69 -1.32 15.02
CA HIS A 35 -8.55 -2.69 15.51
C HIS A 35 -7.72 -3.56 14.55
N HIS A 36 -7.86 -3.36 13.24
CA HIS A 36 -7.01 -4.03 12.25
C HIS A 36 -5.53 -3.64 12.37
N CYS A 37 -5.22 -2.36 12.60
CA CYS A 37 -3.85 -1.92 12.88
C CYS A 37 -3.26 -2.67 14.08
N PHE A 38 -4.02 -2.86 15.15
CA PHE A 38 -3.49 -3.48 16.37
C PHE A 38 -3.44 -5.01 16.28
N LYS A 39 -4.38 -5.64 15.58
CA LYS A 39 -4.47 -7.10 15.46
C LYS A 39 -3.26 -7.74 14.79
N VAL A 40 -2.51 -6.99 13.99
CA VAL A 40 -1.30 -7.49 13.30
C VAL A 40 -0.02 -7.37 14.14
N LEU A 41 -0.10 -6.77 15.32
CA LEU A 41 1.03 -6.57 16.23
C LEU A 41 1.07 -7.67 17.28
N SER A 42 2.29 -8.10 17.64
CA SER A 42 2.49 -8.95 18.81
C SER A 42 2.38 -8.15 20.11
N LYS A 43 2.20 -8.83 21.25
CA LYS A 43 2.12 -8.17 22.56
C LYS A 43 3.34 -7.31 22.89
N ALA A 44 4.53 -7.70 22.44
CA ALA A 44 5.77 -6.97 22.70
C ALA A 44 5.89 -5.69 21.87
N GLU A 45 5.32 -5.70 20.66
CA GLU A 45 5.29 -4.53 19.75
C GLU A 45 4.18 -3.55 20.10
N ALA A 46 3.18 -4.03 20.84
CA ALA A 46 2.09 -3.26 21.41
C ALA A 46 2.48 -2.65 22.77
N GLY A 47 3.74 -2.21 22.93
CA GLY A 47 4.24 -1.54 24.13
C GLY A 47 4.78 -2.49 25.20
N GLY A 48 6.11 -2.62 25.23
CA GLY A 48 6.85 -3.42 26.22
C GLY A 48 8.12 -2.77 26.79
N GLY A 49 8.40 -1.48 26.53
CA GLY A 49 9.66 -0.85 26.99
C GLY A 49 9.68 0.69 27.02
N THR A 50 9.41 1.37 25.89
CA THR A 50 9.39 2.84 25.77
C THR A 50 8.45 3.31 24.64
N GLU A 51 8.06 4.59 24.59
CA GLU A 51 7.20 5.17 23.52
C GLU A 51 7.78 4.97 22.10
N THR A 52 9.11 4.86 21.98
CA THR A 52 9.81 4.63 20.71
C THR A 52 9.62 3.24 20.12
N GLU A 53 9.10 2.28 20.89
CA GLU A 53 8.88 0.89 20.46
C GLU A 53 7.39 0.56 20.26
N ASP A 54 6.48 1.52 20.44
CA ASP A 54 5.04 1.28 20.27
C ASP A 54 4.62 1.37 18.80
N GLU A 55 4.58 0.21 18.16
CA GLU A 55 4.17 0.07 16.75
C GLU A 55 2.72 0.52 16.51
N ARG A 56 1.89 0.64 17.55
CA ARG A 56 0.52 1.17 17.40
C ARG A 56 0.53 2.64 16.99
N VAL A 57 1.38 3.44 17.65
CA VAL A 57 1.51 4.87 17.37
C VAL A 57 2.11 5.06 15.99
N PHE A 58 3.14 4.27 15.65
CA PHE A 58 3.74 4.26 14.32
C PHE A 58 2.71 3.96 13.23
N MET A 59 1.94 2.88 13.35
CA MET A 59 0.95 2.51 12.34
C MET A 59 -0.09 3.60 12.13
N LEU A 60 -0.58 4.24 13.19
CA LEU A 60 -1.54 5.34 13.09
C LEU A 60 -0.92 6.59 12.46
N SER A 61 0.34 6.91 12.78
CA SER A 61 1.07 8.01 12.16
C SER A 61 1.19 7.81 10.65
N ILE A 62 1.61 6.62 10.21
CA ILE A 62 1.76 6.32 8.79
C ILE A 62 0.41 6.39 8.05
N VAL A 63 -0.67 5.87 8.64
CA VAL A 63 -1.99 5.95 8.01
C VAL A 63 -2.45 7.41 7.90
N ASN A 64 -2.24 8.21 8.94
CA ASN A 64 -2.53 9.64 8.93
C ASN A 64 -1.73 10.39 7.84
N ASP A 65 -0.43 10.12 7.73
CA ASP A 65 0.46 10.75 6.74
C ASP A 65 0.13 10.34 5.30
N LEU A 66 -0.35 9.10 5.12
CA LEU A 66 -0.86 8.66 3.82
C LEU A 66 -2.13 9.40 3.43
N ALA A 67 -2.91 9.94 4.37
CA ALA A 67 -4.12 10.72 4.15
C ALA A 67 -5.09 10.04 3.17
N PRO A 68 -5.67 8.88 3.53
CA PRO A 68 -6.51 8.09 2.64
C PRO A 68 -7.78 8.85 2.24
N ARG A 69 -8.07 8.91 0.94
CA ARG A 69 -9.15 9.72 0.34
C ARG A 69 -10.47 8.97 0.19
N ASP A 70 -10.42 7.65 0.14
CA ASP A 70 -11.57 6.79 -0.07
C ASP A 70 -11.41 5.44 0.65
N ALA A 71 -12.42 4.57 0.53
CA ALA A 71 -12.44 3.28 1.21
C ALA A 71 -11.31 2.34 0.76
N VAL A 72 -10.86 2.42 -0.50
CA VAL A 72 -9.77 1.59 -1.03
C VAL A 72 -8.46 2.09 -0.45
N GLU A 73 -8.21 3.40 -0.47
CA GLU A 73 -7.02 3.99 0.14
C GLU A 73 -6.95 3.71 1.64
N ARG A 74 -8.08 3.70 2.37
CA ARG A 74 -8.14 3.34 3.80
C ARG A 74 -7.59 1.93 4.05
N MET A 75 -8.11 0.94 3.32
CA MET A 75 -7.66 -0.44 3.46
C MET A 75 -6.20 -0.59 3.05
N LEU A 76 -5.80 0.06 1.95
CA LEU A 76 -4.44 0.01 1.44
C LEU A 76 -3.45 0.66 2.41
N ALA A 77 -3.80 1.79 3.04
CA ALA A 77 -2.96 2.47 4.03
C ALA A 77 -2.70 1.60 5.27
N VAL A 78 -3.76 0.99 5.82
CA VAL A 78 -3.62 0.04 6.93
C VAL A 78 -2.75 -1.15 6.53
N GLN A 79 -2.96 -1.70 5.33
CA GLN A 79 -2.17 -2.80 4.82
C GLN A 79 -0.70 -2.40 4.61
N MET A 80 -0.42 -1.21 4.09
CA MET A 80 0.95 -0.71 3.86
C MET A 80 1.71 -0.54 5.18
N ALA A 81 1.07 0.04 6.20
CA ALA A 81 1.65 0.13 7.55
C ALA A 81 1.95 -1.27 8.10
N ALA A 82 1.02 -2.22 7.98
CA ALA A 82 1.21 -3.59 8.45
C ALA A 82 2.35 -4.33 7.69
N THR A 83 2.42 -4.14 6.37
CA THR A 83 3.52 -4.68 5.54
C THR A 83 4.86 -4.14 6.00
N HIS A 84 4.95 -2.83 6.29
CA HIS A 84 6.18 -2.20 6.75
C HIS A 84 6.63 -2.76 8.10
N VAL A 85 5.73 -2.84 9.09
CA VAL A 85 6.07 -3.43 10.41
C VAL A 85 6.54 -4.88 10.26
N ALA A 86 5.87 -5.67 9.42
CA ALA A 86 6.30 -7.05 9.15
C ALA A 86 7.67 -7.12 8.46
N LEU A 87 7.98 -6.17 7.57
CA LEU A 87 9.26 -6.08 6.87
C LEU A 87 10.39 -5.79 7.87
N ILE A 88 10.24 -4.79 8.73
CA ILE A 88 11.22 -4.42 9.75
C ILE A 88 11.42 -5.57 10.74
N ARG A 89 10.34 -6.24 11.16
CA ARG A 89 10.39 -7.44 12.00
C ARG A 89 11.20 -8.57 11.35
N ALA A 90 10.99 -8.84 10.07
CA ALA A 90 11.76 -9.86 9.35
C ALA A 90 13.25 -9.48 9.29
N GLY A 91 13.56 -8.19 9.07
CA GLY A 91 14.93 -7.67 9.10
C GLY A 91 15.61 -7.81 10.47
N GLY A 92 14.91 -7.49 11.56
CA GLY A 92 15.44 -7.65 12.92
C GLY A 92 15.72 -9.12 13.28
N ARG A 93 14.85 -10.05 12.85
CA ARG A 93 15.06 -11.49 13.06
C ARG A 93 16.22 -12.03 12.22
N MET A 94 16.39 -11.50 11.00
CA MET A 94 17.52 -11.81 10.14
C MET A 94 18.86 -11.36 10.75
N ALA A 95 18.87 -10.22 11.45
CA ALA A 95 20.08 -9.71 12.10
C ALA A 95 20.51 -10.52 13.34
N THR A 96 19.63 -11.34 13.91
CA THR A 96 19.86 -12.06 15.18
C THR A 96 19.85 -13.58 15.06
N CYS A 97 19.52 -14.14 13.90
CA CYS A 97 19.47 -15.57 13.71
C CYS A 97 20.87 -16.22 13.69
N THR A 98 20.99 -17.37 14.33
CA THR A 98 22.23 -18.17 14.37
C THR A 98 22.14 -19.46 13.55
N LEU A 99 20.92 -19.85 13.14
CA LEU A 99 20.64 -21.04 12.34
C LEU A 99 20.38 -20.66 10.88
N LEU A 100 21.02 -21.37 9.95
CA LEU A 100 20.94 -21.08 8.51
C LEU A 100 19.49 -21.14 7.97
N ASN A 101 18.71 -22.12 8.39
CA ASN A 101 17.31 -22.26 7.97
C ASN A 101 16.43 -21.08 8.41
N GLN A 102 16.71 -20.48 9.58
CA GLN A 102 16.03 -19.27 10.04
C GLN A 102 16.44 -18.05 9.23
N LEU A 103 17.74 -17.92 8.92
CA LEU A 103 18.27 -16.87 8.06
C LEU A 103 17.60 -16.89 6.68
N GLU A 104 17.52 -18.06 6.05
CA GLU A 104 16.87 -18.25 4.75
C GLU A 104 15.38 -17.90 4.78
N ALA A 105 14.66 -18.34 5.81
CA ALA A 105 13.25 -18.06 5.98
C ALA A 105 12.98 -16.55 6.16
N HIS A 106 13.77 -15.87 7.00
CA HIS A 106 13.62 -14.44 7.23
C HIS A 106 14.05 -13.59 6.04
N THR A 107 15.12 -13.97 5.33
CA THR A 107 15.54 -13.32 4.07
C THR A 107 14.45 -13.42 3.00
N THR A 108 13.84 -14.60 2.87
CA THR A 108 12.73 -14.82 1.93
C THR A 108 11.51 -13.98 2.29
N ALA A 109 11.14 -13.95 3.58
CA ALA A 109 10.02 -13.13 4.07
C ALA A 109 10.27 -11.64 3.82
N TYR A 110 11.47 -11.15 4.18
CA TYR A 110 11.89 -9.76 3.97
C TYR A 110 11.78 -9.38 2.49
N THR A 111 12.34 -10.18 1.59
CA THR A 111 12.33 -9.88 0.16
C THR A 111 10.90 -9.85 -0.41
N LYS A 112 10.02 -10.77 0.02
CA LYS A 112 8.61 -10.79 -0.39
C LYS A 112 7.86 -9.55 0.11
N LEU A 113 8.08 -9.16 1.36
CA LEU A 113 7.44 -7.98 1.96
C LEU A 113 7.94 -6.68 1.31
N ALA A 114 9.23 -6.58 1.00
CA ALA A 114 9.80 -5.42 0.30
C ALA A 114 9.19 -5.23 -1.10
N ARG A 115 9.08 -6.32 -1.88
CA ARG A 115 8.39 -6.29 -3.18
C ARG A 115 6.91 -5.93 -3.05
N THR A 116 6.25 -6.47 -2.03
CA THR A 116 4.83 -6.16 -1.74
C THR A 116 4.66 -4.67 -1.43
N PHE A 117 5.51 -4.10 -0.58
CA PHE A 117 5.48 -2.69 -0.24
C PHE A 117 5.67 -1.80 -1.47
N ALA A 118 6.66 -2.11 -2.33
CA ALA A 118 6.85 -1.39 -3.59
C ALA A 118 5.60 -1.48 -4.50
N ALA A 119 4.98 -2.66 -4.63
CA ALA A 119 3.76 -2.83 -5.40
C ALA A 119 2.57 -2.04 -4.81
N GLN A 120 2.45 -1.95 -3.48
CA GLN A 120 1.42 -1.15 -2.81
C GLN A 120 1.61 0.36 -3.05
N VAL A 121 2.86 0.85 -3.03
CA VAL A 121 3.18 2.25 -3.38
C VAL A 121 2.76 2.55 -4.82
N GLU A 122 3.09 1.67 -5.76
CA GLU A 122 2.68 1.82 -7.16
C GLU A 122 1.16 1.76 -7.35
N ALA A 123 0.48 0.85 -6.65
CA ALA A 123 -0.97 0.75 -6.67
C ALA A 123 -1.63 2.03 -6.14
N LEU A 124 -1.15 2.58 -5.01
CA LEU A 124 -1.65 3.83 -4.45
C LEU A 124 -1.42 5.01 -5.41
N ARG A 125 -0.22 5.10 -6.01
CA ARG A 125 0.11 6.14 -6.99
C ARG A 125 -0.84 6.09 -8.19
N LYS A 126 -1.06 4.89 -8.75
CA LYS A 126 -1.95 4.67 -9.90
C LYS A 126 -3.41 4.98 -9.57
N HIS A 127 -3.87 4.58 -8.38
CA HIS A 127 -5.21 4.86 -7.87
C HIS A 127 -5.44 6.38 -7.79
N ARG A 128 -4.47 7.13 -7.25
CA ARG A 128 -4.52 8.59 -7.13
C ARG A 128 -4.43 9.34 -8.45
N SER A 129 -3.67 8.82 -9.42
CA SER A 129 -3.53 9.44 -10.73
C SER A 129 -4.68 9.10 -11.69
N GLY A 130 -5.74 8.42 -11.21
CA GLY A 130 -6.95 8.12 -11.99
C GLY A 130 -6.70 7.24 -13.21
N GLY A 131 -5.63 6.45 -13.22
CA GLY A 131 -5.29 5.58 -14.36
C GLY A 131 -5.07 6.30 -15.69
N GLN A 132 -4.75 7.60 -15.72
CA GLN A 132 -4.52 8.34 -16.95
C GLN A 132 -3.29 7.82 -17.70
N GLN A 133 -3.49 6.83 -18.57
CA GLN A 133 -2.64 6.64 -19.72
C GLN A 133 -2.99 7.77 -20.70
N LYS A 134 -2.25 8.88 -20.66
CA LYS A 134 -2.35 9.92 -21.68
C LYS A 134 -1.97 9.30 -23.04
N VAL A 135 -2.97 8.83 -23.78
CA VAL A 135 -2.81 8.52 -25.20
C VAL A 135 -2.87 9.86 -25.93
N THR A 136 -1.70 10.40 -26.27
CA THR A 136 -1.60 11.57 -27.14
C THR A 136 -1.98 11.11 -28.55
N VAL A 137 -3.19 11.43 -29.00
CA VAL A 137 -3.59 11.21 -30.40
C VAL A 137 -2.95 12.30 -31.23
N GLU A 138 -1.79 12.00 -31.83
CA GLU A 138 -1.27 12.81 -32.92
C GLU A 138 -2.10 12.49 -34.17
N HIS A 139 -2.94 13.43 -34.60
CA HIS A 139 -3.65 13.34 -35.86
C HIS A 139 -2.65 13.42 -37.03
N VAL A 140 -2.17 12.28 -37.51
CA VAL A 140 -1.39 12.20 -38.75
C VAL A 140 -2.35 12.42 -39.92
N HIS A 141 -2.16 13.51 -40.67
CA HIS A 141 -2.83 13.72 -41.95
C HIS A 141 -2.27 12.73 -42.96
N VAL A 142 -3.04 11.69 -43.26
CA VAL A 142 -2.73 10.75 -44.34
C VAL A 142 -3.22 11.39 -45.64
N HIS A 143 -2.32 11.95 -46.43
CA HIS A 143 -2.62 12.39 -47.79
C HIS A 143 -2.99 11.18 -48.67
N ALA A 144 -3.83 11.40 -49.68
CA ALA A 144 -4.27 10.35 -50.61
C ALA A 144 -3.06 9.58 -51.19
N GLY A 145 -2.84 8.36 -50.72
CA GLY A 145 -1.71 7.50 -51.08
C GLY A 145 -0.86 6.97 -49.91
N GLY A 146 -1.01 7.50 -48.69
CA GLY A 146 -0.34 6.95 -47.51
C GLY A 146 -1.11 5.78 -46.89
N GLN A 147 -0.46 4.63 -46.66
CA GLN A 147 -1.03 3.57 -45.82
C GLN A 147 -0.33 3.57 -44.47
N ALA A 148 -1.09 3.81 -43.41
CA ALA A 148 -0.64 3.61 -42.04
C ALA A 148 -0.97 2.17 -41.61
N ILE A 149 0.05 1.39 -41.25
CA ILE A 149 -0.14 0.07 -40.65
C ILE A 149 -0.40 0.29 -39.16
N VAL A 150 -1.52 -0.24 -38.65
CA VAL A 150 -1.82 -0.28 -37.21
C VAL A 150 -1.89 -1.75 -36.80
N GLY A 151 -0.89 -2.22 -36.04
CA GLY A 151 -0.79 -3.59 -35.56
C GLY A 151 0.51 -3.85 -34.79
N HIS A 152 0.53 -4.88 -33.95
CA HIS A 152 1.74 -5.33 -33.25
C HIS A 152 2.71 -5.96 -34.28
N VAL A 153 3.85 -5.32 -34.51
CA VAL A 153 4.87 -5.80 -35.45
C VAL A 153 5.88 -6.67 -34.69
N GLU A 154 5.74 -8.00 -34.79
CA GLU A 154 6.85 -8.91 -34.50
C GLU A 154 7.73 -9.01 -35.74
N THR A 155 8.93 -8.42 -35.70
CA THR A 155 9.93 -8.61 -36.77
C THR A 155 10.57 -9.99 -36.62
N GLY A 156 9.93 -11.01 -37.19
CA GLY A 156 10.48 -12.35 -37.32
C GLY A 156 11.58 -12.38 -38.38
N ALA A 157 12.83 -12.58 -37.96
CA ALA A 157 13.91 -12.98 -38.84
C ALA A 157 13.76 -14.46 -39.24
N LYS A 158 13.69 -14.75 -40.55
CA LYS A 158 14.15 -16.01 -41.17
C LYS A 158 14.19 -15.82 -42.69
N ASP A 159 15.38 -15.72 -43.27
CA ASP A 159 16.20 -16.85 -43.73
C ASP A 159 15.87 -17.19 -45.20
N ARG A 160 16.78 -16.77 -46.09
CA ARG A 160 16.69 -16.96 -47.54
C ARG A 160 17.19 -18.35 -47.87
N GLY A 161 16.28 -19.24 -48.21
CA GLY A 161 16.61 -20.53 -48.83
C GLY A 161 16.47 -20.50 -50.35
N VAL A 162 17.54 -20.90 -51.04
CA VAL A 162 17.57 -21.66 -52.33
C VAL A 162 17.15 -20.87 -53.59
N GLY A 163 17.77 -20.96 -54.78
CA GLY A 163 18.76 -21.86 -55.36
C GLY A 163 19.18 -21.39 -56.79
N GLN A 164 20.00 -22.23 -57.42
CA GLN A 164 20.69 -22.19 -58.73
C GLN A 164 19.85 -21.73 -59.96
N PRO A 165 20.50 -21.43 -61.11
CA PRO A 165 21.04 -22.45 -62.02
C PRO A 165 22.58 -22.63 -61.98
#